data_AF-A0A925ADS8-F1
#
_entry.id   AF-A0A925ADS8-F1
#
_cell.length_a   1.000
_cell.length_b   1.000
_cell.length_c   1.000
_cell.angle_alpha   90.00
_cell.angle_beta   90.00
_cell.angle_gamma   90.00
#
_symmetry.space_group_name_H-M   'P 1'
#
loop_
_entity.id
_entity.type
_entity.pdbx_description
1 polymer ?
#
loop_
_entity_poly.entity_id
_entity_poly.type
_entity_poly.pdbx_seq_one_letter_code
_entity_poly.pdbx_strand_id
1 'polypeptide(L)'
;VFGTLLLPGPGKPRSVDLWPIFHTGVPNFPPYQLATGKNGNPLAAGKPFINNFLPNGGDMLRLNMATPVTPRNDPNFSPMGIISAAVLGLTNPTYAGNANLQFIPNMDGFPNGRRLEDDVTRIELQAVSGVALAAIGLWYDDFGGTNPVTQDLLDVLTYQTGVEKNDKAFQPSFPYLAAPWSGKETE
;
A
#
# COMPACT_ATOMS: atom_id res chain seq x y z
N VAL A 1 22.08 -7.56 -8.77
CA VAL A 1 21.25 -8.79 -8.74
C VAL A 1 19.77 -8.47 -8.93
N PHE A 2 19.17 -7.56 -8.16
CA PHE A 2 17.75 -7.23 -8.32
C PHE A 2 17.40 -6.45 -9.60
N GLY A 3 18.30 -5.64 -10.17
CA GLY A 3 17.98 -4.82 -11.35
C GLY A 3 17.41 -5.59 -12.54
N THR A 4 18.00 -6.73 -12.91
CA THR A 4 17.50 -7.58 -14.02
C THR A 4 16.26 -8.40 -13.66
N LEU A 5 16.01 -8.63 -12.36
CA LEU A 5 14.80 -9.31 -11.89
C LEU A 5 13.63 -8.35 -11.78
N LEU A 6 13.86 -7.11 -11.36
CA LEU A 6 12.86 -6.07 -11.12
C LEU A 6 12.53 -5.29 -12.39
N LEU A 7 13.51 -5.05 -13.24
CA LEU A 7 13.38 -4.42 -14.56
C LEU A 7 13.83 -5.43 -15.63
N PRO A 8 13.01 -6.47 -15.91
CA PRO A 8 13.38 -7.60 -16.77
C PRO A 8 13.60 -7.23 -18.25
N GLY A 9 13.31 -5.99 -18.62
CA GLY A 9 13.53 -5.43 -19.96
C GLY A 9 12.22 -5.15 -20.71
N PRO A 10 12.33 -4.60 -21.93
CA PRO A 10 11.17 -4.24 -22.74
C PRO A 10 10.24 -5.43 -23.02
N GLY A 11 8.93 -5.21 -22.91
CA GLY A 11 7.91 -6.23 -23.19
C GLY A 11 7.87 -7.39 -22.18
N LYS A 12 8.56 -7.29 -21.05
CA LYS A 12 8.49 -8.26 -19.96
C LYS A 12 7.51 -7.81 -18.88
N PRO A 13 6.84 -8.75 -18.19
CA PRO A 13 5.94 -8.42 -17.10
C PRO A 13 6.64 -7.58 -16.03
N ARG A 14 5.90 -6.60 -15.48
CA ARG A 14 6.38 -5.71 -14.43
C ARG A 14 6.55 -6.50 -13.12
N SER A 15 7.75 -6.94 -12.85
CA SER A 15 8.08 -7.77 -11.68
C SER A 15 8.55 -6.96 -10.48
N VAL A 16 8.94 -5.69 -10.67
CA VAL A 16 9.43 -4.84 -9.58
C VAL A 16 8.40 -4.61 -8.48
N ASP A 17 7.11 -4.53 -8.78
CA ASP A 17 6.04 -4.21 -7.83
C ASP A 17 4.99 -5.32 -7.78
N LEU A 18 4.50 -5.80 -8.93
CA LEU A 18 3.39 -6.77 -8.98
C LEU A 18 3.78 -8.11 -8.35
N TRP A 19 4.97 -8.63 -8.65
CA TRP A 19 5.36 -9.92 -8.10
C TRP A 19 5.41 -9.90 -6.55
N PRO A 20 6.06 -8.91 -5.93
CA PRO A 20 5.99 -8.73 -4.48
C PRO A 20 4.59 -8.48 -3.93
N ILE A 21 3.80 -7.58 -4.54
CA ILE A 21 2.47 -7.20 -4.07
C ILE A 21 1.50 -8.38 -4.08
N PHE A 22 1.53 -9.21 -5.14
CA PHE A 22 0.55 -10.28 -5.35
C PHE A 22 1.06 -11.68 -4.99
N HIS A 23 2.36 -11.88 -4.81
CA HIS A 23 2.92 -13.23 -4.62
C HIS A 23 3.76 -13.39 -3.36
N THR A 24 4.82 -12.61 -3.18
CA THR A 24 5.81 -12.89 -2.11
C THR A 24 5.62 -12.10 -0.83
N GLY A 25 4.84 -11.02 -0.87
CA GLY A 25 4.96 -9.92 0.09
C GLY A 25 6.11 -8.99 -0.32
N VAL A 26 5.96 -7.72 0.06
CA VAL A 26 6.89 -6.65 -0.28
C VAL A 26 7.89 -6.45 0.86
N PRO A 27 9.19 -6.61 0.61
CA PRO A 27 10.19 -6.48 1.67
C PRO A 27 10.47 -5.00 1.97
N ASN A 28 10.91 -4.71 3.20
CA ASN A 28 11.45 -3.40 3.55
C ASN A 28 12.88 -3.22 3.03
N PHE A 29 13.05 -3.10 1.72
CA PHE A 29 14.38 -3.06 1.08
C PHE A 29 14.34 -2.21 -0.20
N PRO A 30 15.46 -1.59 -0.64
CA PRO A 30 15.48 -0.91 -1.94
C PRO A 30 15.16 -1.88 -3.11
N PRO A 31 14.26 -1.53 -4.05
CA PRO A 31 13.70 -0.20 -4.29
C PRO A 31 12.36 0.10 -3.62
N TYR A 32 11.81 -0.79 -2.81
CA TYR A 32 10.46 -0.75 -2.23
C TYR A 32 10.22 0.32 -1.15
N GLN A 33 11.18 1.20 -0.93
CA GLN A 33 11.09 2.29 0.04
C GLN A 33 10.53 3.55 -0.62
N LEU A 34 9.87 4.43 0.13
CA LEU A 34 9.29 5.65 -0.42
C LEU A 34 10.36 6.57 -1.00
N ALA A 35 9.96 7.43 -1.94
CA ALA A 35 10.85 8.37 -2.64
C ALA A 35 11.66 9.31 -1.72
N THR A 36 11.17 9.57 -0.49
CA THR A 36 11.86 10.39 0.51
C THR A 36 13.27 9.86 0.80
N GLY A 37 14.29 10.70 0.60
CA GLY A 37 15.70 10.35 0.80
C GLY A 37 16.42 9.72 -0.39
N LYS A 38 15.70 9.42 -1.49
CA LYS A 38 16.28 8.77 -2.67
C LYS A 38 17.01 9.70 -3.64
N ASN A 39 16.88 11.02 -3.49
CA ASN A 39 17.52 12.03 -4.35
C ASN A 39 17.32 11.78 -5.86
N GLY A 40 16.11 11.36 -6.26
CA GLY A 40 15.78 11.09 -7.65
C GLY A 40 16.28 9.74 -8.20
N ASN A 41 16.91 8.89 -7.39
CA ASN A 41 17.26 7.52 -7.76
C ASN A 41 16.28 6.50 -7.14
N PRO A 42 15.32 5.95 -7.89
CA PRO A 42 14.31 5.04 -7.36
C PRO A 42 14.88 3.73 -6.80
N LEU A 43 16.10 3.37 -7.18
CA LEU A 43 16.80 2.17 -6.70
C LEU A 43 17.59 2.42 -5.40
N ALA A 44 17.72 3.67 -4.97
CA ALA A 44 18.41 4.03 -3.74
C ALA A 44 17.57 3.69 -2.50
N ALA A 45 18.24 3.68 -1.34
CA ALA A 45 17.54 3.64 -0.07
C ALA A 45 16.70 4.91 0.11
N GLY A 46 15.46 4.71 0.53
CA GLY A 46 14.49 5.76 0.80
C GLY A 46 13.87 5.57 2.17
N LYS A 47 12.70 6.15 2.40
CA LYS A 47 12.00 5.99 3.67
C LYS A 47 11.39 4.58 3.79
N PRO A 48 11.77 3.81 4.82
CA PRO A 48 11.12 2.55 5.16
C PRO A 48 9.65 2.77 5.53
N PHE A 49 8.74 2.00 4.93
CA PHE A 49 7.30 2.13 5.21
C PHE A 49 6.51 0.82 5.10
N ILE A 50 7.11 -0.24 4.55
CA ILE A 50 6.47 -1.54 4.35
C ILE A 50 7.33 -2.58 5.04
N ASN A 51 6.75 -3.50 5.82
CA ASN A 51 7.48 -4.53 6.57
C ASN A 51 6.75 -5.87 6.48
N ASN A 52 7.51 -6.97 6.52
CA ASN A 52 7.00 -8.34 6.52
C ASN A 52 7.92 -9.25 7.38
N PHE A 53 7.32 -10.23 8.06
CA PHE A 53 7.98 -11.41 8.60
C PHE A 53 8.25 -12.46 7.51
N LEU A 54 9.37 -12.29 6.80
CA LEU A 54 9.96 -13.26 5.87
C LEU A 54 9.15 -13.49 4.56
N PRO A 55 9.78 -13.37 3.37
CA PRO A 55 9.11 -13.61 2.09
C PRO A 55 8.90 -15.12 1.85
N ASN A 56 7.97 -15.71 2.58
CA ASN A 56 7.35 -16.98 2.24
C ASN A 56 6.06 -16.62 1.49
N GLY A 57 5.89 -17.04 0.23
CA GLY A 57 4.77 -16.61 -0.62
C GLY A 57 3.37 -16.65 0.05
N GLY A 58 2.46 -15.81 -0.45
CA GLY A 58 1.09 -15.65 0.06
C GLY A 58 0.94 -14.70 1.23
N ASP A 59 1.78 -13.65 1.31
CA ASP A 59 1.81 -12.74 2.46
C ASP A 59 0.49 -12.01 2.70
N MET A 60 -0.23 -11.70 1.61
CA MET A 60 -1.59 -11.13 1.63
C MET A 60 -2.63 -11.95 2.40
N LEU A 61 -2.35 -13.22 2.72
CA LEU A 61 -3.24 -14.12 3.48
C LEU A 61 -2.82 -14.27 4.94
N ARG A 62 -1.70 -13.68 5.34
CA ARG A 62 -1.20 -13.76 6.72
C ARG A 62 -1.59 -12.54 7.52
N LEU A 63 -1.49 -12.68 8.84
CA LEU A 63 -1.51 -11.53 9.72
C LEU A 63 -0.14 -10.85 9.70
N ASN A 64 -0.10 -9.56 9.35
CA ASN A 64 1.13 -8.78 9.49
C ASN A 64 1.40 -8.55 10.97
N MET A 65 2.40 -9.24 11.52
CA MET A 65 2.84 -8.97 12.89
C MET A 65 4.01 -7.98 12.93
N ALA A 66 4.60 -7.63 11.78
CA ALA A 66 5.85 -6.86 11.70
C ALA A 66 5.64 -5.36 11.98
N THR A 67 4.38 -4.92 12.00
CA THR A 67 3.97 -3.56 12.26
C THR A 67 2.86 -3.54 13.31
N PRO A 68 2.77 -2.50 14.15
CA PRO A 68 1.61 -2.27 14.99
C PRO A 68 0.34 -2.19 14.15
N VAL A 69 -0.76 -2.68 14.71
CA VAL A 69 -2.09 -2.55 14.11
C VAL A 69 -2.52 -1.09 14.19
N THR A 70 -3.08 -0.58 13.11
CA THR A 70 -3.69 0.75 13.09
C THR A 70 -5.07 0.67 13.73
N PRO A 71 -5.34 1.36 14.85
CA PRO A 71 -6.66 1.33 15.47
C PRO A 71 -7.75 1.76 14.48
N ARG A 72 -8.88 1.07 14.47
CA ARG A 72 -10.01 1.37 13.56
C ARG A 72 -10.61 2.76 13.78
N ASN A 73 -10.40 3.33 14.96
CA ASN A 73 -10.83 4.67 15.34
C ASN A 73 -9.71 5.71 15.24
N ASP A 74 -8.53 5.34 14.71
CA ASP A 74 -7.47 6.31 14.41
C ASP A 74 -7.96 7.27 13.32
N PRO A 75 -7.77 8.60 13.46
CA PRO A 75 -8.18 9.56 12.44
C PRO A 75 -7.50 9.35 11.08
N ASN A 76 -6.38 8.63 11.03
CA ASN A 76 -5.66 8.28 9.81
C ASN A 76 -5.92 6.84 9.35
N PHE A 77 -6.82 6.11 10.01
CA PHE A 77 -7.24 4.80 9.52
C PHE A 77 -7.90 4.95 8.14
N SER A 78 -7.54 4.07 7.21
CA SER A 78 -8.05 4.09 5.85
C SER A 78 -8.16 2.67 5.31
N PRO A 79 -9.23 2.33 4.56
CA PRO A 79 -9.35 1.04 3.88
C PRO A 79 -8.31 0.86 2.76
N MET A 80 -7.55 1.90 2.42
CA MET A 80 -6.55 1.88 1.33
C MET A 80 -5.20 1.27 1.74
N GLY A 81 -5.11 0.64 2.92
CA GLY A 81 -3.92 -0.11 3.36
C GLY A 81 -2.61 0.62 3.11
N ILE A 82 -1.68 -0.05 2.43
CA ILE A 82 -0.35 0.47 2.15
C ILE A 82 -0.33 1.72 1.27
N ILE A 83 -1.36 1.95 0.44
CA ILE A 83 -1.46 3.16 -0.38
C ILE A 83 -1.66 4.36 0.53
N SER A 84 -2.53 4.24 1.54
CA SER A 84 -2.69 5.29 2.55
C SER A 84 -1.40 5.52 3.34
N ALA A 85 -0.69 4.44 3.70
CA ALA A 85 0.59 4.55 4.39
C ALA A 85 1.64 5.26 3.52
N ALA A 86 1.68 5.00 2.21
CA ALA A 86 2.57 5.69 1.28
C ALA A 86 2.23 7.18 1.17
N VAL A 87 0.96 7.53 1.00
CA VAL A 87 0.51 8.93 0.96
C VAL A 87 0.90 9.67 2.22
N LEU A 88 0.62 9.10 3.40
CA LEU A 88 1.03 9.68 4.69
C LEU A 88 2.56 9.81 4.78
N GLY A 89 3.30 8.77 4.40
CA GLY A 89 4.77 8.76 4.41
C GLY A 89 5.43 9.77 3.46
N LEU A 90 4.73 10.16 2.38
CA LEU A 90 5.22 11.10 1.38
C LEU A 90 4.76 12.55 1.60
N THR A 91 3.59 12.76 2.23
CA THR A 91 2.94 14.08 2.26
C THR A 91 2.72 14.64 3.66
N ASN A 92 2.55 13.78 4.67
CA ASN A 92 2.28 14.25 6.03
C ASN A 92 3.61 14.71 6.67
N PRO A 93 3.72 15.96 7.17
CA PRO A 93 4.96 16.48 7.75
C PRO A 93 5.55 15.63 8.88
N THR A 94 4.71 14.89 9.62
CA THR A 94 5.15 13.98 10.69
C THR A 94 6.02 12.83 10.17
N TYR A 95 5.78 12.39 8.93
CA TYR A 95 6.45 11.24 8.32
C TYR A 95 7.36 11.61 7.15
N ALA A 96 7.01 12.64 6.37
CA ALA A 96 7.69 12.99 5.12
C ALA A 96 9.04 13.71 5.32
N GLY A 97 9.34 14.22 6.53
CA GLY A 97 10.50 15.08 6.77
C GLY A 97 11.87 14.40 6.66
N ASN A 98 11.95 13.06 6.78
CA ASN A 98 13.19 12.31 6.67
C ASN A 98 12.95 10.83 6.33
N ALA A 99 14.04 10.12 6.03
CA ALA A 99 14.03 8.70 5.70
C ALA A 99 14.10 7.76 6.93
N ASN A 100 13.86 8.26 8.15
CA ASN A 100 13.88 7.40 9.33
C ASN A 100 12.69 6.43 9.32
N LEU A 101 12.91 5.22 9.83
CA LEU A 101 11.85 4.26 10.10
C LEU A 101 10.89 4.83 11.14
N GLN A 102 9.60 4.83 10.83
CA GLN A 102 8.53 5.26 11.72
C GLN A 102 7.33 4.33 11.54
N PHE A 103 6.50 4.21 12.57
CA PHE A 103 5.19 3.59 12.44
C PHE A 103 4.23 4.58 11.79
N ILE A 104 3.88 4.29 10.54
CA ILE A 104 2.91 5.04 9.75
C ILE A 104 1.59 4.28 9.83
N PRO A 105 0.44 4.96 9.98
CA PRO A 105 -0.86 4.31 9.91
C PRO A 105 -1.04 3.51 8.61
N ASN A 106 -1.76 2.39 8.71
CA ASN A 106 -2.15 1.43 7.67
C ASN A 106 -1.05 0.53 7.10
N MET A 107 0.14 0.49 7.73
CA MET A 107 1.21 -0.44 7.36
C MET A 107 0.87 -1.93 7.61
N ASP A 108 -0.15 -2.18 8.43
CA ASP A 108 -0.69 -3.49 8.79
C ASP A 108 -1.70 -4.05 7.78
N GLY A 109 -2.05 -3.26 6.75
CA GLY A 109 -2.97 -3.67 5.68
C GLY A 109 -2.28 -4.39 4.51
N PHE A 110 -3.07 -4.64 3.46
CA PHE A 110 -2.59 -5.19 2.19
C PHE A 110 -1.39 -4.41 1.62
N PRO A 111 -0.34 -5.06 1.06
CA PRO A 111 -0.23 -6.48 0.67
C PRO A 111 0.44 -7.44 1.65
N ASN A 112 1.09 -6.94 2.70
CA ASN A 112 1.84 -7.80 3.63
C ASN A 112 0.96 -8.39 4.73
N GLY A 113 -0.22 -8.82 4.32
CA GLY A 113 -1.36 -9.18 5.14
C GLY A 113 -2.62 -8.60 4.54
N ARG A 114 -3.74 -8.66 5.26
CA ARG A 114 -4.95 -7.89 4.92
C ARG A 114 -5.80 -7.68 6.15
N ARG A 115 -6.37 -6.48 6.27
CA ARG A 115 -7.44 -6.20 7.23
C ARG A 115 -8.77 -6.50 6.57
N LEU A 116 -9.78 -6.80 7.38
CA LEU A 116 -11.14 -7.04 6.88
C LEU A 116 -11.77 -5.78 6.28
N GLU A 117 -11.26 -4.61 6.63
CA GLU A 117 -11.72 -3.31 6.11
C GLU A 117 -10.97 -2.88 4.85
N ASP A 118 -9.91 -3.59 4.45
CA ASP A 118 -9.12 -3.18 3.30
C ASP A 118 -9.93 -3.34 2.02
N ASP A 119 -10.01 -2.28 1.21
CA ASP A 119 -10.53 -2.34 -0.15
C ASP A 119 -9.45 -2.95 -1.07
N VAL A 120 -9.27 -4.25 -0.91
CA VAL A 120 -8.25 -5.02 -1.63
C VAL A 120 -8.40 -4.84 -3.14
N THR A 121 -9.62 -4.88 -3.66
CA THR A 121 -9.87 -4.72 -5.09
C THR A 121 -9.37 -3.38 -5.60
N ARG A 122 -9.68 -2.29 -4.90
CA ARG A 122 -9.21 -0.95 -5.27
C ARG A 122 -7.70 -0.81 -5.14
N ILE A 123 -7.12 -1.30 -4.05
CA ILE A 123 -5.66 -1.27 -3.84
C ILE A 123 -4.94 -2.03 -4.95
N GLU A 124 -5.43 -3.22 -5.31
CA GLU A 124 -4.85 -4.05 -6.36
C GLU A 124 -4.94 -3.38 -7.74
N LEU A 125 -6.08 -2.78 -8.08
CA LEU A 125 -6.24 -2.03 -9.34
C LEU A 125 -5.33 -0.80 -9.40
N GLN A 126 -5.18 -0.06 -8.29
CA GLN A 126 -4.26 1.07 -8.20
C GLN A 126 -2.78 0.63 -8.26
N ALA A 127 -2.46 -0.53 -7.66
CA ALA A 127 -1.14 -1.13 -7.76
C ALA A 127 -0.83 -1.51 -9.22
N VAL A 128 -1.75 -2.20 -9.91
CA VAL A 128 -1.63 -2.52 -11.34
C VAL A 128 -1.47 -1.26 -12.19
N SER A 129 -2.17 -0.19 -11.86
CA SER A 129 -2.06 1.11 -12.54
C SER A 129 -0.72 1.83 -12.29
N GLY A 130 0.06 1.40 -11.29
CA GLY A 130 1.43 1.87 -11.08
C GLY A 130 1.62 2.81 -9.88
N VAL A 131 0.63 2.94 -8.99
CA VAL A 131 0.74 3.78 -7.77
C VAL A 131 1.93 3.38 -6.89
N ALA A 132 2.20 2.07 -6.78
CA ALA A 132 3.36 1.57 -6.03
C ALA A 132 4.70 2.07 -6.61
N LEU A 133 4.80 2.18 -7.95
CA LEU A 133 5.98 2.73 -8.61
C LEU A 133 6.13 4.23 -8.35
N ALA A 134 5.04 4.98 -8.47
CA ALA A 134 5.04 6.40 -8.15
C ALA A 134 5.50 6.63 -6.70
N ALA A 135 5.01 5.84 -5.74
CA ALA A 135 5.40 5.97 -4.33
C ALA A 135 6.91 5.81 -4.09
N ILE A 136 7.60 4.99 -4.89
CA ILE A 136 9.05 4.74 -4.77
C ILE A 136 9.92 5.67 -5.64
N GLY A 137 9.30 6.58 -6.40
CA GLY A 137 9.99 7.59 -7.23
C GLY A 137 10.03 7.29 -8.73
N LEU A 138 9.31 6.27 -9.21
CA LEU A 138 9.10 6.02 -10.63
C LEU A 138 7.76 6.62 -11.04
N TRP A 139 7.80 7.86 -11.50
CA TRP A 139 6.61 8.67 -11.79
C TRP A 139 5.85 8.18 -13.03
N TYR A 140 4.60 8.63 -13.14
CA TYR A 140 3.76 8.41 -14.31
C TYR A 140 4.36 9.12 -15.54
N ASP A 141 3.98 8.68 -16.73
CA ASP A 141 4.54 9.13 -18.00
C ASP A 141 4.13 10.57 -18.38
N ASP A 142 3.07 11.11 -17.79
CA ASP A 142 2.68 12.52 -17.86
C ASP A 142 3.50 13.46 -16.94
N PHE A 143 4.49 12.93 -16.22
CA PHE A 143 5.35 13.74 -15.33
C PHE A 143 6.31 14.67 -16.10
N GLY A 144 6.00 15.97 -16.06
CA GLY A 144 6.81 17.03 -16.67
C GLY A 144 8.01 17.54 -15.85
N GLY A 145 8.46 16.82 -14.81
CA GLY A 145 9.67 17.19 -14.05
C GLY A 145 9.47 18.11 -12.84
N THR A 146 8.26 18.63 -12.60
CA THR A 146 7.99 19.57 -11.50
C THR A 146 7.18 18.96 -10.37
N ASN A 147 5.94 18.55 -10.64
CA ASN A 147 5.05 17.96 -9.64
C ASN A 147 4.77 16.50 -10.00
N PRO A 148 5.19 15.52 -9.17
CA PRO A 148 4.93 14.10 -9.42
C PRO A 148 3.46 13.71 -9.20
N VAL A 149 2.64 14.59 -8.60
CA VAL A 149 1.19 14.43 -8.50
C VAL A 149 0.55 14.95 -9.79
N THR A 150 0.59 14.11 -10.82
CA THR A 150 0.09 14.41 -12.16
C THR A 150 -1.39 14.04 -12.32
N GLN A 151 -2.02 14.37 -13.45
CA GLN A 151 -3.44 14.09 -13.65
C GLN A 151 -3.70 12.57 -13.75
N ASP A 152 -2.82 11.83 -14.42
CA ASP A 152 -2.98 10.38 -14.54
C ASP A 152 -2.88 9.69 -13.17
N LEU A 153 -1.96 10.13 -12.31
CA LEU A 153 -1.89 9.63 -10.94
C LEU A 153 -3.14 10.00 -10.14
N LEU A 154 -3.68 11.21 -10.29
CA LEU A 154 -4.89 11.64 -9.61
C LEU A 154 -6.11 10.83 -10.05
N ASP A 155 -6.26 10.53 -11.34
CA ASP A 155 -7.35 9.72 -11.88
C ASP A 155 -7.33 8.31 -11.27
N VAL A 156 -6.14 7.72 -11.12
CA VAL A 156 -5.97 6.41 -10.48
C VAL A 156 -6.24 6.46 -8.97
N LEU A 157 -5.73 7.47 -8.25
CA LEU A 157 -5.96 7.60 -6.80
C LEU A 157 -7.43 7.87 -6.46
N THR A 158 -8.13 8.60 -7.32
CA THR A 158 -9.54 8.97 -7.13
C THR A 158 -10.53 7.93 -7.67
N TYR A 159 -10.07 6.96 -8.47
CA TYR A 159 -10.87 5.80 -8.88
C TYR A 159 -11.52 5.11 -7.68
N GLN A 160 -12.78 4.72 -7.81
CA GLN A 160 -13.58 4.02 -6.82
C GLN A 160 -14.20 2.76 -7.45
N THR A 161 -14.34 1.70 -6.65
CA THR A 161 -14.99 0.46 -7.10
C THR A 161 -16.52 0.55 -6.97
N GLY A 162 -17.01 1.53 -6.21
CA GLY A 162 -18.42 1.68 -5.85
C GLY A 162 -18.82 0.90 -4.59
N VAL A 163 -17.91 0.10 -4.02
CA VAL A 163 -18.10 -0.65 -2.78
C VAL A 163 -17.10 -0.14 -1.74
N GLU A 164 -17.43 0.99 -1.11
CA GLU A 164 -16.49 1.75 -0.28
C GLU A 164 -16.66 1.50 1.23
N LYS A 165 -17.55 0.58 1.61
CA LYS A 165 -17.78 0.20 3.01
C LYS A 165 -18.27 -1.23 3.13
N ASN A 166 -18.03 -1.81 4.30
CA ASN A 166 -18.66 -3.08 4.66
C ASN A 166 -20.15 -2.89 4.91
N ASP A 167 -20.95 -3.89 4.53
CA ASP A 167 -22.40 -3.86 4.66
C ASP A 167 -22.85 -3.76 6.12
N LYS A 168 -22.04 -4.30 7.05
CA LYS A 168 -22.29 -4.28 8.49
C LYS A 168 -21.03 -3.95 9.27
N ALA A 169 -21.19 -3.22 10.37
CA ALA A 169 -20.07 -2.82 11.21
C ALA A 169 -19.42 -4.03 11.91
N PHE A 170 -18.08 -4.01 11.95
CA PHE A 170 -17.29 -4.98 12.70
C PHE A 170 -17.32 -4.69 14.20
N GLN A 171 -17.24 -5.75 15.00
CA GLN A 171 -17.20 -5.63 16.45
C GLN A 171 -15.83 -5.12 16.92
N PRO A 172 -15.76 -4.24 17.94
CA PRO A 172 -14.50 -3.74 18.50
C PRO A 172 -13.79 -4.77 19.39
N SER A 173 -14.42 -5.90 19.67
CA SER A 173 -13.90 -7.00 20.47
C SER A 173 -14.03 -8.33 19.73
N PHE A 174 -13.30 -9.34 20.21
CA PHE A 174 -13.33 -10.68 19.65
C PHE A 174 -14.78 -11.16 19.42
N PRO A 175 -15.12 -11.66 18.21
CA PRO A 175 -14.22 -12.13 17.15
C PRO A 175 -13.79 -11.09 16.10
N TYR A 176 -14.08 -9.80 16.30
CA TYR A 176 -13.78 -8.70 15.35
C TYR A 176 -14.47 -8.83 13.98
N LEU A 177 -15.49 -9.68 13.88
CA LEU A 177 -16.33 -9.87 12.70
C LEU A 177 -17.68 -9.17 12.86
N ALA A 178 -18.34 -8.91 11.74
CA ALA A 178 -19.70 -8.41 11.74
C ALA A 178 -20.65 -9.54 12.18
N ALA A 179 -21.67 -9.19 12.97
CA ALA A 179 -22.70 -10.17 13.32
C ALA A 179 -23.51 -10.55 12.07
N PRO A 180 -24.02 -11.79 11.97
CA PRO A 180 -24.91 -12.17 10.87
C PRO A 180 -26.08 -11.19 10.70
N TRP A 181 -26.58 -11.06 9.48
CA TRP A 181 -27.83 -10.36 9.22
C TRP A 181 -28.99 -11.07 9.91
N SER A 182 -29.83 -10.32 10.62
CA SER A 182 -31.06 -10.88 11.16
C SER A 182 -32.04 -11.11 10.01
N GLY A 183 -32.79 -12.22 10.03
CA GLY A 183 -33.81 -12.49 9.01
C GLY A 183 -34.99 -11.51 8.99
N LYS A 184 -35.00 -10.51 9.89
CA LYS A 184 -35.98 -9.41 9.94
C LYS A 184 -35.35 -8.04 9.63
N GLU A 185 -34.05 -7.99 9.40
CA GLU A 185 -33.32 -6.77 9.07
C GLU A 185 -33.61 -6.42 7.60
N THR A 186 -34.01 -5.19 7.34
CA THR A 186 -34.12 -4.61 5.98
C THR A 186 -33.21 -3.39 5.93
N GLU A 187 -32.59 -3.15 4.77
CA GLU A 187 -31.64 -2.05 4.52
C GLU A 187 -32.17 -0.66 4.94
#